data_AF-A0A258GIC6-F1
#
_entry.id   AF-A0A258GIC6-F1
#
_cell.length_a   1.000
_cell.length_b   1.000
_cell.length_c   1.000
_cell.angle_alpha   90.00
_cell.angle_beta   90.00
_cell.angle_gamma   90.00
#
_symmetry.space_group_name_H-M   'P 1'
#
loop_
_entity.id
_entity.type
_entity.pdbx_description
1 polymer ?
#
loop_
_entity_poly.entity_id
_entity_poly.type
_entity_poly.pdbx_seq_one_letter_code
_entity_poly.pdbx_strand_id
1 'polypeptide(L)'
;MRTITHGDVTVAARVVRGRPAVAQRRMVLGFLDRAHAADLFRKRFGRAHPFWGNGSLMGAVLSDVRAMPEPFLSDTSYLEALALAIDTVLDWRRRG
;
A
#
# COMPACT_ATOMS: atom_id res chain seq x y z
N MET A 1 -6.20 10.71 2.22
CA MET A 1 -5.72 9.72 1.23
C MET A 1 -6.70 9.66 0.07
N ARG A 2 -6.22 9.45 -1.16
CA ARG A 2 -7.10 9.18 -2.32
C ARG A 2 -7.84 7.85 -2.14
N THR A 3 -8.87 7.62 -2.95
CA THR A 3 -9.61 6.35 -2.97
C THR A 3 -8.66 5.17 -3.16
N ILE A 4 -8.79 4.15 -2.30
CA ILE A 4 -8.05 2.88 -2.43
C ILE A 4 -8.76 2.05 -3.50
N THR A 5 -7.99 1.56 -4.47
CA THR A 5 -8.44 0.71 -5.57
C THR A 5 -7.94 -0.72 -5.40
N HIS A 6 -8.48 -1.65 -6.20
CA HIS A 6 -7.95 -3.01 -6.27
C HIS A 6 -6.45 -3.03 -6.61
N GLY A 7 -6.01 -2.20 -7.57
CA GLY A 7 -4.61 -2.12 -7.96
C GLY A 7 -3.67 -1.64 -6.85
N ASP A 8 -4.17 -0.82 -5.92
CA ASP A 8 -3.40 -0.42 -4.72
C ASP A 8 -3.18 -1.61 -3.77
N VAL A 9 -4.19 -2.47 -3.61
CA VAL A 9 -4.09 -3.67 -2.78
C VAL A 9 -3.16 -4.68 -3.43
N THR A 10 -3.29 -4.95 -4.73
CA THR A 10 -2.42 -5.91 -5.42
C THR A 10 -0.96 -5.45 -5.45
N VAL A 11 -0.68 -4.16 -5.65
CA VAL A 11 0.71 -3.66 -5.63
C VAL A 11 1.31 -3.74 -4.23
N ALA A 12 0.54 -3.43 -3.17
CA ALA A 12 1.01 -3.57 -1.79
C ALA A 12 1.33 -5.05 -1.47
N ALA A 13 0.41 -5.97 -1.80
CA ALA A 13 0.59 -7.41 -1.60
C ALA A 13 1.83 -7.94 -2.33
N ARG A 14 2.00 -7.60 -3.62
CA ARG A 14 3.18 -8.01 -4.41
C ARG A 14 4.48 -7.52 -3.82
N VAL A 15 4.50 -6.29 -3.31
CA VAL A 15 5.71 -5.73 -2.69
C VAL A 15 6.02 -6.41 -1.38
N VAL A 16 5.03 -6.72 -0.53
CA VAL A 16 5.28 -7.29 0.81
C VAL A 16 5.48 -8.81 0.83
N ARG A 17 5.00 -9.52 -0.20
CA ARG A 17 5.10 -10.98 -0.35
C ARG A 17 6.51 -11.51 -0.07
N GLY A 18 6.59 -12.66 0.60
CA GLY A 18 7.85 -13.34 0.94
C GLY A 18 8.52 -12.82 2.21
N ARG A 19 7.98 -11.78 2.86
CA ARG A 19 8.43 -11.34 4.19
C ARG A 19 7.62 -12.00 5.31
N PRO A 20 8.12 -12.05 6.56
CA PRO A 20 7.32 -12.49 7.71
C PRO A 20 6.05 -11.64 7.88
N ALA A 21 4.92 -12.25 8.27
CA ALA A 21 3.61 -11.59 8.35
C ALA A 21 3.62 -10.28 9.17
N VAL A 22 4.32 -10.25 10.30
CA VAL A 22 4.46 -9.04 11.12
C VAL A 22 5.15 -7.90 10.36
N ALA A 23 6.18 -8.23 9.57
CA ALA A 23 6.88 -7.26 8.73
C ALA A 23 5.99 -6.80 7.57
N GLN A 24 5.24 -7.72 6.94
CA GLN A 24 4.28 -7.37 5.89
C GLN A 24 3.25 -6.36 6.39
N ARG A 25 2.61 -6.62 7.53
CA ARG A 25 1.60 -5.73 8.13
C ARG A 25 2.19 -4.36 8.44
N ARG A 26 3.38 -4.32 9.05
CA ARG A 26 4.07 -3.06 9.36
C ARG A 26 4.35 -2.24 8.09
N MET A 27 4.78 -2.90 7.02
CA MET A 27 5.03 -2.23 5.75
C MET A 27 3.74 -1.68 5.13
N VAL A 28 2.66 -2.47 5.09
CA VAL A 28 1.36 -2.01 4.55
C VAL A 28 0.84 -0.81 5.33
N LEU A 29 0.91 -0.83 6.67
CA LEU A 29 0.57 0.34 7.50
C LEU A 29 1.44 1.56 7.14
N GLY A 30 2.75 1.38 7.02
CA GLY A 30 3.65 2.47 6.63
C GLY A 30 3.35 3.05 5.24
N PHE A 31 2.89 2.23 4.28
CA PHE A 31 2.44 2.74 2.98
C PHE A 31 1.15 3.55 3.09
N LEU A 32 0.20 3.10 3.92
CA LEU A 32 -1.06 3.82 4.17
C LEU A 32 -0.82 5.19 4.83
N ASP A 33 0.05 5.24 5.83
CA ASP A 33 0.41 6.48 6.53
C ASP A 33 1.10 7.46 5.58
N ARG A 34 2.06 6.98 4.76
CA ARG A 34 2.70 7.79 3.72
C ARG A 34 1.71 8.32 2.69
N ALA A 35 0.80 7.48 2.20
CA ALA A 35 -0.22 7.89 1.24
C ALA A 35 -1.20 8.92 1.84
N HIS A 36 -1.56 8.76 3.12
CA HIS A 36 -2.37 9.73 3.84
C HIS A 36 -1.66 11.09 3.96
N ALA A 37 -0.42 11.10 4.43
CA ALA A 37 0.38 12.32 4.56
C ALA A 37 0.63 13.00 3.20
N ALA A 38 0.92 12.23 2.15
CA ALA A 38 1.10 12.75 0.80
C ALA A 38 -0.17 13.40 0.24
N ASP A 39 -1.35 12.87 0.55
CA ASP A 39 -2.62 13.49 0.16
C ASP A 39 -2.88 14.81 0.90
N LEU A 40 -2.56 14.88 2.20
CA LEU A 40 -2.63 16.13 2.95
C LEU A 40 -1.67 17.18 2.38
N PHE A 41 -0.42 16.80 2.10
CA PHE A 41 0.56 17.67 1.46
C PHE A 41 0.04 18.19 0.11
N ARG A 42 -0.47 17.30 -0.75
CA ARG A 42 -1.01 17.67 -2.06
C ARG A 42 -2.18 18.64 -1.96
N LYS A 43 -3.09 18.43 -1.01
CA LYS A 43 -4.21 19.34 -0.76
C LYS A 43 -3.75 20.73 -0.29
N ARG A 44 -2.67 20.80 0.51
CA ARG A 44 -2.13 22.05 1.03
C ARG A 44 -1.30 22.83 0.02
N PHE A 45 -0.46 22.14 -0.76
CA PHE A 45 0.55 22.78 -1.62
C PHE A 45 0.26 22.65 -3.12
N GLY A 46 -0.81 21.96 -3.51
CA GLY A 46 -1.22 21.81 -4.91
C GLY A 46 -0.36 20.88 -5.77
N ARG A 47 0.66 20.24 -5.20
CA ARG A 47 1.60 19.34 -5.90
C ARG A 47 1.85 18.03 -5.15
N ALA A 48 2.32 16.99 -5.83
CA ALA A 48 2.65 15.71 -5.21
C ALA A 48 3.74 15.85 -4.12
N HIS A 49 3.71 14.98 -3.11
CA HIS A 49 4.76 14.92 -2.12
C HIS A 49 6.06 14.42 -2.76
N PRO A 50 7.21 15.07 -2.54
CA PRO A 50 8.45 14.77 -3.26
C PRO A 50 8.94 13.33 -3.07
N PHE A 51 8.65 12.72 -1.91
CA PHE A 51 9.10 11.37 -1.58
C PHE A 51 7.99 10.31 -1.59
N TRP A 52 6.73 10.71 -1.46
CA TRP A 52 5.63 9.76 -1.16
C TRP A 52 4.52 9.78 -2.22
N GLY A 53 4.76 10.51 -3.32
CA GLY A 53 3.88 10.54 -4.47
C GLY A 53 2.65 11.42 -4.27
N ASN A 54 1.58 11.08 -5.00
CA ASN A 54 0.41 11.93 -5.19
C ASN A 54 -0.73 11.69 -4.17
N GLY A 55 -0.48 10.91 -3.11
CA GLY A 55 -1.48 10.55 -2.10
C GLY A 55 -2.36 9.34 -2.44
N SER A 56 -2.03 8.59 -3.51
CA SER A 56 -2.52 7.23 -3.74
C SER A 56 -1.65 6.22 -2.99
N LEU A 57 -2.23 5.07 -2.61
CA LEU A 57 -1.48 4.01 -1.94
C LEU A 57 -0.43 3.40 -2.88
N MET A 58 -0.76 3.17 -4.15
CA MET A 58 0.17 2.71 -5.17
C MET A 58 1.35 3.68 -5.34
N GLY A 59 1.09 4.99 -5.38
CA GLY A 59 2.15 6.00 -5.43
C GLY A 59 3.09 5.95 -4.22
N ALA A 60 2.54 5.70 -3.02
CA ALA A 60 3.36 5.53 -1.82
C ALA A 60 4.15 4.21 -1.82
N VAL A 61 3.55 3.11 -2.29
CA VAL A 61 4.22 1.80 -2.40
C VAL A 61 5.38 1.85 -3.39
N LEU A 62 5.14 2.45 -4.56
CA LEU A 62 6.09 2.46 -5.67
C LEU A 62 7.10 3.61 -5.63
N SER A 63 7.02 4.48 -4.61
CA SER A 63 7.95 5.61 -4.47
C SER A 63 9.42 5.18 -4.38
N ASP A 64 9.69 4.08 -3.66
CA ASP A 64 11.05 3.59 -3.41
C ASP A 64 11.25 2.12 -3.81
N VAL A 65 10.23 1.47 -4.35
CA VAL A 65 10.24 0.02 -4.61
C VAL A 65 9.59 -0.32 -5.95
N ARG A 66 10.21 -1.23 -6.69
CA ARG A 66 9.61 -1.81 -7.89
C ARG A 66 8.82 -3.07 -7.53
N ALA A 67 7.53 -3.09 -7.87
CA ALA A 67 6.73 -4.31 -7.75
C ALA A 67 7.10 -5.32 -8.84
N MET A 68 7.14 -6.59 -8.45
CA MET A 68 7.27 -7.69 -9.40
C MET A 68 5.97 -7.90 -10.19
N PRO A 69 6.02 -8.63 -11.33
CA PRO A 69 4.82 -9.03 -12.06
C PRO A 69 3.79 -9.70 -11.12
N GLU A 70 2.52 -9.55 -11.46
CA GLU A 70 1.44 -10.12 -10.66
C GLU A 70 1.42 -11.65 -10.75
N PRO A 71 1.52 -12.37 -9.62
CA PRO A 71 1.38 -13.82 -9.59
C PRO A 71 -0.07 -14.25 -9.88
N PHE A 72 -0.25 -15.52 -10.24
CA PHE A 72 -1.58 -16.12 -10.31
C PHE A 72 -2.18 -16.34 -8.92
N LEU A 73 -3.51 -16.38 -8.83
CA LEU A 73 -4.22 -16.67 -7.58
C LEU A 73 -4.04 -18.12 -7.09
N SER A 74 -3.46 -19.02 -7.89
CA SER A 74 -3.05 -20.34 -7.43
C SER A 74 -1.79 -20.30 -6.54
N ASP A 75 -1.06 -19.18 -6.50
CA ASP A 75 0.06 -18.98 -5.59
C ASP A 75 -0.46 -18.62 -4.19
N THR A 76 -0.38 -19.58 -3.27
CA THR A 76 -0.85 -19.41 -1.89
C THR A 76 -0.14 -18.26 -1.17
N SER A 77 1.16 -18.06 -1.41
CA SER A 77 1.92 -16.96 -0.78
C SER A 77 1.42 -15.59 -1.26
N TYR A 78 0.88 -15.51 -2.48
CA TYR A 78 0.27 -14.30 -3.00
C TYR A 78 -1.12 -14.06 -2.40
N LEU A 79 -1.94 -15.10 -2.27
CA LEU A 79 -3.25 -15.02 -1.60
C LEU A 79 -3.11 -14.57 -0.14
N GLU A 80 -2.14 -15.11 0.59
CA GLU A 80 -1.84 -14.70 1.97
C GLU A 80 -1.44 -13.23 2.05
N ALA A 81 -0.58 -12.77 1.13
CA ALA A 81 -0.17 -11.37 1.07
C ALA A 81 -1.35 -10.43 0.72
N LEU A 82 -2.26 -10.86 -0.17
CA LEU A 82 -3.50 -10.14 -0.48
C LEU A 82 -4.42 -10.04 0.74
N ALA A 83 -4.67 -11.17 1.40
CA ALA A 83 -5.50 -11.21 2.61
C ALA A 83 -4.94 -10.28 3.68
N LEU A 84 -3.63 -10.35 3.94
CA LEU A 84 -2.96 -9.48 4.90
C LEU A 84 -3.06 -8.00 4.53
N ALA A 85 -2.89 -7.65 3.24
CA ALA A 85 -3.03 -6.28 2.78
C ALA A 85 -4.46 -5.77 3.01
N ILE A 86 -5.48 -6.58 2.69
CA ILE A 86 -6.89 -6.26 2.92
C ILE A 86 -7.19 -6.08 4.41
N ASP A 87 -6.78 -7.03 5.25
CA ASP A 87 -6.97 -6.97 6.70
C ASP A 87 -6.32 -5.74 7.32
N THR A 88 -5.12 -5.39 6.84
CA THR A 88 -4.42 -4.19 7.29
C THR A 88 -5.15 -2.91 6.89
N VAL A 89 -5.71 -2.86 5.67
CA VAL A 89 -6.55 -1.74 5.22
C VAL A 89 -7.82 -1.63 6.06
N LEU A 90 -8.49 -2.76 6.35
CA LEU A 90 -9.68 -2.80 7.20
C LEU A 90 -9.38 -2.25 8.60
N ASP A 91 -8.28 -2.69 9.22
CA ASP A 91 -7.87 -2.19 10.52
C ASP A 91 -7.53 -0.71 10.51
N TRP A 92 -6.82 -0.23 9.48
CA TRP A 92 -6.53 1.19 9.34
C TRP A 92 -7.79 2.03 9.20
N ARG A 93 -8.78 1.56 8.41
CA ARG A 93 -10.08 2.21 8.22
C ARG A 93 -10.92 2.28 9.48
N ARG A 94 -10.78 1.31 10.40
CA ARG A 94 -11.50 1.28 11.67
C ARG A 94 -10.92 2.24 12.72
N ARG A 95 -9.68 2.74 12.53
CA ARG A 95 -9.00 3.66 13.47
C ARG A 95 -9.37 5.13 13.28
N GLY A 96 -9.82 5.50 12.08
CA GLY A 96 -10.22 6.86 11.72
C GLY A 96 -11.72 6.96 11.53
#